data_AF-A3VMU4-F1
#
_entry.id   AF-A3VMU4-F1
#
_cell.length_a   1.000
_cell.length_b   1.000
_cell.length_c   1.000
_cell.angle_alpha   90.00
_cell.angle_beta   90.00
_cell.angle_gamma   90.00
#
_symmetry.space_group_name_H-M   'P 1'
#
loop_
_entity.id
_entity.type
_entity.pdbx_description
1 polymer ?
#
loop_
_entity_poly.entity_id
_entity_poly.type
_entity_poly.pdbx_seq_one_letter_code
_entity_poly.pdbx_strand_id
1 'polypeptide(L)'
;MKLKLSGLLVTALALSACATSTTGVTTTTTTTTTTTSGSGSVTTTSSEVVLFDSRELPNAEARRTLAWSNVEFGAVNDTTLGGVDFVVGTQRETARGYTGVRAGTDIGVTVATGTATYTTDYTVLQLDNLTSDGTNLSGDLIRDSGQIVLTADFDTGGLTGTDKDLVVAGTIAGDNLGGAVTYRSTAGILGGNIGDKGVAGAFHGSGADTVFAGGFIGPQD
;
A
#
# COMPACT_ATOMS: atom_id res chain seq x y z
N MET A 1 -53.58 56.01 -10.65
CA MET A 1 -53.76 54.88 -11.57
C MET A 1 -53.04 53.65 -11.02
N LYS A 2 -53.65 52.49 -11.20
CA LYS A 2 -53.22 51.11 -10.85
C LYS A 2 -51.72 50.88 -11.17
N LEU A 3 -50.94 50.05 -10.46
CA LEU A 3 -51.08 48.60 -10.30
C LEU A 3 -50.27 48.04 -9.11
N LYS A 4 -50.75 46.90 -8.60
CA LYS A 4 -50.12 45.99 -7.64
C LYS A 4 -48.80 45.40 -8.15
N LEU A 5 -47.86 45.12 -7.25
CA LEU A 5 -46.99 43.96 -7.36
C LEU A 5 -46.75 43.34 -5.98
N SER A 6 -47.36 42.17 -5.76
CA SER A 6 -47.04 41.22 -4.69
C SER A 6 -45.76 40.47 -5.07
N GLY A 7 -44.92 40.10 -4.10
CA GLY A 7 -43.90 39.09 -4.36
C GLY A 7 -42.78 38.98 -3.33
N LEU A 8 -42.96 38.01 -2.42
CA LEU A 8 -41.94 37.09 -1.91
C LEU A 8 -40.86 37.61 -0.93
N LEU A 9 -41.15 37.36 0.35
CA LEU A 9 -40.17 37.27 1.43
C LEU A 9 -39.31 36.00 1.19
N VAL A 10 -38.04 36.15 0.84
CA VAL A 10 -37.10 35.02 0.79
C VAL A 10 -36.36 34.98 2.12
N THR A 11 -36.74 34.03 2.97
CA THR A 11 -35.95 33.60 4.13
C THR A 11 -34.64 33.01 3.64
N ALA A 12 -33.52 33.64 3.97
CA ALA A 12 -32.19 33.06 3.79
C ALA A 12 -32.01 31.91 4.80
N LEU A 13 -32.21 30.67 4.36
CA LEU A 13 -31.68 29.51 5.07
C LEU A 13 -30.15 29.55 4.93
N ALA A 14 -29.45 29.73 6.04
CA ALA A 14 -28.03 29.46 6.11
C ALA A 14 -27.82 27.94 5.96
N LEU A 15 -27.48 27.50 4.75
CA LEU A 15 -26.89 26.17 4.56
C LEU A 15 -25.50 26.19 5.20
N SER A 16 -25.39 25.52 6.34
CA SER A 16 -24.11 25.03 6.86
C SER A 16 -23.48 24.18 5.77
N ALA A 17 -22.41 24.69 5.15
CA ALA A 17 -21.54 23.88 4.33
C ALA A 17 -20.84 22.87 5.26
N CYS A 18 -21.32 21.64 5.25
CA CYS A 18 -20.55 20.50 5.71
C CYS A 18 -19.30 20.45 4.83
N ALA A 19 -18.14 20.78 5.40
CA ALA A 19 -16.87 20.58 4.74
C ALA A 19 -16.67 19.07 4.59
N THR A 20 -17.14 18.50 3.49
CA THR A 20 -16.69 17.21 3.01
C THR A 20 -15.19 17.33 2.78
N SER A 21 -14.40 16.76 3.67
CA SER A 21 -13.00 16.46 3.41
C SER A 21 -12.97 15.52 2.21
N THR A 22 -12.75 16.07 1.01
CA THR A 22 -12.31 15.29 -0.13
C THR A 22 -10.93 14.75 0.20
N THR A 23 -10.88 13.54 0.77
CA THR A 23 -9.67 12.73 0.87
C THR A 23 -9.16 12.56 -0.56
N GLY A 24 -8.08 13.26 -0.90
CA GLY A 24 -7.47 13.19 -2.21
C GLY A 24 -6.95 11.78 -2.45
N VAL A 25 -7.60 11.05 -3.36
CA VAL A 25 -7.04 9.83 -3.93
C VAL A 25 -5.86 10.25 -4.80
N THR A 26 -4.64 10.07 -4.30
CA THR A 26 -3.44 10.24 -5.11
C THR A 26 -3.19 8.95 -5.90
N THR A 27 -3.61 8.93 -7.16
CA THR A 27 -3.23 7.90 -8.12
C THR A 27 -1.80 8.17 -8.60
N THR A 28 -0.84 7.33 -8.23
CA THR A 28 0.55 7.43 -8.72
C THR A 28 0.82 6.41 -9.84
N THR A 29 1.52 6.88 -10.86
CA THR A 29 1.67 6.36 -12.23
C THR A 29 2.11 4.89 -12.38
N THR A 30 1.46 4.22 -13.34
CA THR A 30 1.76 2.91 -13.92
C THR A 30 3.11 2.90 -14.66
N THR A 31 4.01 1.98 -14.32
CA THR A 31 5.14 1.60 -15.19
C THR A 31 4.79 0.30 -15.91
N THR A 32 4.54 0.40 -17.22
CA THR A 32 4.41 -0.78 -18.10
C THR A 32 5.78 -1.11 -18.69
N THR A 33 6.31 -2.29 -18.37
CA THR A 33 7.51 -2.82 -19.03
C THR A 33 7.09 -4.04 -19.84
N THR A 34 7.09 -3.94 -21.17
CA THR A 34 6.88 -5.08 -22.07
C THR A 34 8.25 -5.60 -22.49
N THR A 35 8.58 -6.85 -22.17
CA THR A 35 9.74 -7.55 -22.72
C THR A 35 9.27 -8.69 -23.62
N THR A 36 9.71 -8.67 -24.88
CA THR A 36 9.48 -9.77 -25.82
C THR A 36 10.68 -10.71 -25.75
N SER A 37 10.46 -11.96 -25.36
CA SER A 37 11.47 -13.02 -25.47
C SER A 37 10.89 -14.26 -26.15
N GLY A 38 11.51 -14.66 -27.26
CA GLY A 38 11.44 -15.98 -27.89
C GLY A 38 10.11 -16.75 -27.87
N SER A 39 9.32 -16.63 -28.94
CA SER A 39 8.17 -17.48 -29.33
C SER A 39 6.88 -17.44 -28.49
N GLY A 40 6.77 -16.58 -27.48
CA GLY A 40 5.53 -16.26 -26.78
C GLY A 40 5.53 -14.83 -26.24
N SER A 41 4.39 -14.13 -26.29
CA SER A 41 4.26 -12.80 -25.66
C SER A 41 4.05 -12.99 -24.17
N VAL A 42 5.06 -12.72 -23.34
CA VAL A 42 4.84 -12.51 -21.91
C VAL A 42 4.46 -11.04 -21.74
N THR A 43 3.17 -10.79 -21.48
CA THR A 43 2.72 -9.48 -21.05
C THR A 43 2.77 -9.47 -19.52
N THR A 44 3.90 -9.10 -18.92
CA THR A 44 3.90 -8.78 -17.49
C THR A 44 3.25 -7.43 -17.28
N THR A 45 1.94 -7.49 -17.03
CA THR A 45 1.19 -6.33 -16.61
C THR A 45 1.30 -6.26 -15.09
N SER A 46 1.96 -5.23 -14.55
CA SER A 46 1.68 -4.78 -13.19
C SER A 46 0.67 -3.66 -13.32
N SER A 47 -0.59 -3.99 -13.09
CA SER A 47 -1.65 -2.98 -13.10
C SER A 47 -2.64 -3.37 -12.04
N GLU A 48 -2.45 -2.86 -10.84
CA GLU A 48 -3.36 -1.87 -10.26
C GLU A 48 -3.01 -1.75 -8.78
N VAL A 49 -2.45 -0.60 -8.40
CA VAL A 49 -2.48 -0.18 -7.00
C VAL A 49 -3.89 0.29 -6.72
N VAL A 50 -4.76 -0.64 -6.33
CA VAL A 50 -5.91 -0.23 -5.53
C VAL A 50 -5.34 0.05 -4.15
N LEU A 51 -5.02 1.33 -3.91
CA LEU A 51 -5.01 1.86 -2.56
C LEU A 51 -6.40 1.59 -2.01
N PHE A 52 -6.58 0.49 -1.29
CA PHE A 52 -7.71 0.41 -0.39
C PHE A 52 -7.51 1.56 0.59
N ASP A 53 -8.43 2.51 0.53
CA ASP A 53 -8.77 3.31 1.69
C ASP A 53 -9.16 2.32 2.81
N SER A 54 -8.15 1.89 3.57
CA SER A 54 -8.17 1.46 4.97
C SER A 54 -9.26 0.50 5.49
N ARG A 55 -10.12 -0.14 4.67
CA ARG A 55 -11.31 -0.85 5.20
C ARG A 55 -11.72 -2.18 4.54
N GLU A 56 -11.12 -2.59 3.42
CA GLU A 56 -11.32 -3.93 2.87
C GLU A 56 -9.99 -4.70 2.87
N LEU A 57 -9.97 -5.84 3.56
CA LEU A 57 -8.76 -6.66 3.70
C LEU A 57 -8.36 -7.19 2.30
N PRO A 58 -7.08 -7.05 1.87
CA PRO A 58 -6.60 -7.62 0.61
C PRO A 58 -6.91 -9.12 0.47
N ASN A 59 -6.93 -9.84 1.59
CA ASN A 59 -7.26 -11.25 1.64
C ASN A 59 -8.74 -11.57 1.33
N ALA A 60 -9.68 -10.67 1.62
CA ALA A 60 -11.10 -10.87 1.38
C ALA A 60 -11.41 -10.70 -0.12
N GLU A 61 -10.81 -9.69 -0.75
CA GLU A 61 -10.97 -9.41 -2.17
C GLU A 61 -10.34 -10.48 -3.07
N ALA A 62 -9.12 -10.92 -2.75
CA ALA A 62 -8.49 -12.03 -3.48
C ALA A 62 -9.27 -13.35 -3.34
N ARG A 63 -9.90 -13.61 -2.18
CA ARG A 63 -10.75 -14.80 -1.97
C ARG A 63 -12.09 -14.73 -2.69
N ARG A 64 -12.63 -13.53 -2.89
CA ARG A 64 -13.89 -13.31 -3.63
C ARG A 64 -13.70 -13.37 -5.14
N THR A 65 -12.53 -12.97 -5.59
CA THR A 65 -12.16 -13.04 -7.01
C THR A 65 -11.80 -14.49 -7.35
N LEU A 66 -12.80 -15.29 -7.78
CA LEU A 66 -12.67 -16.70 -8.22
C LEU A 66 -11.72 -16.93 -9.41
N ALA A 67 -10.85 -15.98 -9.76
CA ALA A 67 -10.02 -15.99 -10.96
C ALA A 67 -8.51 -15.88 -10.67
N TRP A 68 -8.10 -15.96 -9.41
CA TRP A 68 -6.68 -15.94 -9.07
C TRP A 68 -6.10 -17.36 -9.00
N SER A 69 -4.91 -17.52 -9.58
CA SER A 69 -4.06 -18.69 -9.52
C SER A 69 -2.78 -18.35 -8.74
N ASN A 70 -2.06 -19.37 -8.25
CA ASN A 70 -0.80 -19.20 -7.51
C ASN A 70 -0.89 -18.17 -6.37
N VAL A 71 -2.03 -18.16 -5.66
CA VAL A 71 -2.32 -17.17 -4.63
C VAL A 71 -1.61 -17.52 -3.35
N GLU A 72 -0.81 -16.59 -2.86
CA GLU A 72 -0.21 -16.69 -1.54
C GLU A 72 -0.61 -15.49 -0.68
N PHE A 73 -1.10 -15.78 0.52
CA PHE A 73 -1.47 -14.77 1.52
C PHE A 73 -0.37 -14.61 2.55
N GLY A 74 -0.17 -13.36 2.99
CA GLY A 74 0.75 -13.01 4.06
C GLY A 74 0.13 -11.99 5.01
N ALA A 75 0.69 -11.95 6.22
CA ALA A 75 0.35 -10.95 7.21
C ALA A 75 1.54 -10.73 8.14
N VAL A 76 1.64 -9.52 8.70
CA VAL A 76 2.45 -9.23 9.88
C VAL A 76 1.51 -8.73 10.96
N ASN A 77 1.64 -9.26 12.18
CA ASN A 77 0.73 -8.97 13.28
C ASN A 77 1.50 -8.47 14.49
N ASP A 78 0.98 -7.43 15.11
CA ASP A 78 1.34 -6.98 16.44
C ASP A 78 0.08 -7.06 17.33
N THR A 79 0.19 -7.68 18.50
CA THR A 79 -0.97 -7.91 19.38
C THR A 79 -1.53 -6.62 19.99
N THR A 80 -0.76 -5.54 19.96
CA THR A 80 -1.12 -4.24 20.54
C THR A 80 -1.40 -3.19 19.47
N LEU A 81 -0.63 -3.19 18.39
CA LEU A 81 -0.69 -2.18 17.34
C LEU A 81 -1.61 -2.57 16.19
N GLY A 82 -1.87 -3.86 15.93
CA GLY A 82 -2.71 -4.30 14.80
C GLY A 82 -1.95 -5.14 13.77
N GLY A 83 -1.99 -4.77 12.49
CA GLY A 83 -1.26 -5.56 11.49
C GLY A 83 -1.35 -5.07 10.07
N VAL A 84 -0.65 -5.78 9.19
CA VAL A 84 -0.65 -5.55 7.74
C VAL A 84 -0.98 -6.88 7.07
N ASP A 85 -1.90 -6.86 6.11
CA ASP A 85 -2.32 -8.03 5.34
C ASP A 85 -1.95 -7.82 3.87
N PHE A 86 -1.51 -8.87 3.18
CA PHE A 86 -1.09 -8.79 1.79
C PHE A 86 -1.26 -10.12 1.07
N VAL A 87 -1.23 -10.05 -0.26
CA VAL A 87 -1.41 -11.20 -1.15
C VAL A 87 -0.64 -10.97 -2.43
N VAL A 88 0.00 -12.03 -2.92
CA VAL A 88 0.50 -12.10 -4.30
C VAL A 88 -0.22 -13.21 -5.04
N GLY A 89 -0.35 -13.08 -6.35
CA GLY A 89 -0.97 -14.10 -7.17
C GLY A 89 -1.01 -13.73 -8.63
N THR A 90 -1.56 -14.61 -9.44
CA THR A 90 -1.74 -14.40 -10.88
C THR A 90 -3.21 -14.40 -11.23
N GLN A 91 -3.61 -13.57 -12.19
CA GLN A 91 -4.96 -13.52 -12.74
C GLN A 91 -4.83 -13.49 -14.26
N ARG A 92 -5.19 -14.60 -14.92
CA ARG A 92 -4.94 -14.81 -16.36
C ARG A 92 -3.45 -14.60 -16.69
N GLU A 93 -3.13 -13.58 -17.46
CA GLU A 93 -1.78 -13.23 -17.91
C GLU A 93 -1.08 -12.19 -17.02
N THR A 94 -1.70 -11.81 -15.88
CA THR A 94 -1.21 -10.71 -15.02
C THR A 94 -0.77 -11.26 -13.67
N ALA A 95 0.42 -10.87 -13.18
CA ALA A 95 0.80 -11.07 -11.79
C ALA A 95 0.47 -9.82 -10.97
N ARG A 96 -0.02 -9.99 -9.75
CA ARG A 96 -0.45 -8.89 -8.89
C ARG A 96 -0.01 -9.09 -7.46
N GLY A 97 0.26 -7.97 -6.79
CA GLY A 97 0.53 -7.89 -5.37
C GLY A 97 -0.36 -6.82 -4.76
N TYR A 98 -1.06 -7.15 -3.67
CA TYR A 98 -1.87 -6.21 -2.90
C TYR A 98 -1.43 -6.25 -1.45
N THR A 99 -1.56 -5.12 -0.79
CA THR A 99 -1.17 -4.94 0.60
C THR A 99 -2.03 -3.85 1.22
N GLY A 100 -2.21 -3.90 2.53
CA GLY A 100 -2.97 -2.90 3.25
C GLY A 100 -2.76 -3.01 4.75
N VAL A 101 -2.73 -1.86 5.41
CA VAL A 101 -2.76 -1.78 6.87
C VAL A 101 -4.16 -2.18 7.35
N ARG A 102 -4.23 -3.09 8.32
CA ARG A 102 -5.48 -3.63 8.86
C ARG A 102 -6.27 -2.53 9.58
N ALA A 103 -7.59 -2.53 9.36
CA ALA A 103 -8.49 -1.65 10.10
C ALA A 103 -8.37 -1.89 11.61
N GLY A 104 -8.31 -0.80 12.38
CA GLY A 104 -8.11 -0.84 13.83
C GLY A 104 -6.64 -0.90 14.26
N THR A 105 -5.69 -0.83 13.33
CA THR A 105 -4.28 -0.59 13.66
C THR A 105 -4.14 0.75 14.41
N ASP A 106 -3.51 0.75 15.58
CA ASP A 106 -3.34 1.89 16.49
C ASP A 106 -1.85 2.19 16.69
N ILE A 107 -1.34 3.06 15.83
CA ILE A 107 0.03 3.60 15.87
C ILE A 107 0.21 4.74 16.87
N GLY A 108 -0.83 5.11 17.61
CA GLY A 108 -0.81 6.22 18.55
C GLY A 108 -1.15 7.57 17.93
N VAL A 109 -0.56 8.63 18.47
CA VAL A 109 -0.78 10.00 18.02
C VAL A 109 0.36 10.49 17.13
N THR A 110 0.08 11.52 16.34
CA THR A 110 1.07 12.17 15.47
C THR A 110 2.25 12.73 16.27
N VAL A 111 3.46 12.41 15.83
CA VAL A 111 4.70 13.03 16.32
C VAL A 111 5.09 14.17 15.40
N ALA A 112 5.33 15.36 15.95
CA ALA A 112 5.54 16.57 15.15
C ALA A 112 7.01 16.89 14.86
N THR A 113 7.93 16.48 15.74
CA THR A 113 9.34 16.91 15.71
C THR A 113 10.26 15.86 16.33
N GLY A 114 11.55 15.93 16.03
CA GLY A 114 12.60 15.08 16.58
C GLY A 114 12.78 13.76 15.81
N THR A 115 13.45 12.81 16.45
CA THR A 115 13.78 11.51 15.86
C THR A 115 13.25 10.36 16.71
N ALA A 116 12.85 9.26 16.07
CA ALA A 116 12.46 8.03 16.75
C ALA A 116 13.00 6.81 16.00
N THR A 117 13.11 5.70 16.73
CA THR A 117 13.46 4.39 16.16
C THR A 117 12.32 3.43 16.39
N TYR A 118 12.07 2.57 15.40
CA TYR A 118 11.06 1.52 15.46
C TYR A 118 11.69 0.19 15.09
N THR A 119 11.61 -0.79 15.97
CA THR A 119 12.03 -2.16 15.69
C THR A 119 10.82 -2.95 15.19
N THR A 120 10.78 -3.26 13.90
CA THR A 120 9.59 -3.84 13.25
C THR A 120 9.85 -5.23 12.71
N ASP A 121 8.89 -6.14 12.87
CA ASP A 121 8.87 -7.38 12.10
C ASP A 121 8.34 -7.07 10.70
N TYR A 122 8.89 -7.73 9.69
CA TYR A 122 8.42 -7.63 8.31
C TYR A 122 8.26 -8.99 7.67
N THR A 123 7.43 -9.04 6.62
CA THR A 123 7.33 -10.18 5.72
C THR A 123 7.08 -9.69 4.31
N VAL A 124 7.72 -10.34 3.35
CA VAL A 124 7.57 -10.11 1.90
C VAL A 124 7.20 -11.43 1.23
N LEU A 125 6.19 -11.38 0.37
CA LEU A 125 5.91 -12.41 -0.61
C LEU A 125 6.32 -11.89 -1.97
N GLN A 126 7.06 -12.68 -2.73
CA GLN A 126 7.44 -12.38 -4.09
C GLN A 126 7.07 -13.57 -5.00
N LEU A 127 6.43 -13.28 -6.12
CA LEU A 127 6.48 -14.17 -7.28
C LEU A 127 7.66 -13.72 -8.16
N ASP A 128 8.58 -14.64 -8.41
CA ASP A 128 9.79 -14.44 -9.19
C ASP A 128 9.77 -15.37 -10.42
N ASN A 129 10.66 -15.14 -11.39
CA ASN A 129 10.75 -15.95 -12.61
C ASN A 129 9.40 -16.13 -13.34
N LEU A 130 8.60 -15.07 -13.43
CA LEU A 130 7.29 -15.13 -14.04
C LEU A 130 7.39 -15.49 -15.54
N THR A 131 6.69 -16.55 -15.92
CA THR A 131 6.66 -17.11 -17.28
C THR A 131 5.22 -17.31 -17.74
N SER A 132 4.96 -17.07 -19.03
CA SER A 132 3.65 -17.29 -19.66
C SER A 132 3.75 -18.39 -20.70
N ASP A 133 2.79 -19.31 -20.70
CA ASP A 133 2.58 -20.30 -21.78
C ASP A 133 1.56 -19.83 -22.84
N GLY A 134 1.13 -18.57 -22.75
CA GLY A 134 0.10 -17.97 -23.61
C GLY A 134 -1.33 -18.13 -23.10
N THR A 135 -1.56 -18.88 -22.01
CA THR A 135 -2.87 -19.02 -21.35
C THR A 135 -2.78 -18.82 -19.84
N ASN A 136 -1.67 -19.21 -19.23
CA ASN A 136 -1.41 -19.17 -17.80
C ASN A 136 -0.08 -18.50 -17.50
N LEU A 137 -0.03 -17.83 -16.34
CA LEU A 137 1.20 -17.32 -15.76
C LEU A 137 1.65 -18.24 -14.60
N SER A 138 2.90 -18.66 -14.63
CA SER A 138 3.58 -19.39 -13.55
C SER A 138 4.79 -18.62 -13.04
N GLY A 139 5.19 -18.86 -11.80
CA GLY A 139 6.42 -18.30 -11.22
C GLY A 139 6.76 -19.00 -9.91
N ASP A 140 7.95 -18.69 -9.40
CA ASP A 140 8.45 -19.21 -8.14
C ASP A 140 7.98 -18.31 -6.99
N LEU A 141 7.35 -18.92 -5.99
CA LEU A 141 6.95 -18.20 -4.77
C LEU A 141 8.11 -18.15 -3.78
N ILE A 142 8.47 -16.94 -3.37
CA ILE A 142 9.48 -16.67 -2.35
C ILE A 142 8.79 -15.99 -1.18
N ARG A 143 9.06 -16.48 0.03
CA ARG A 143 8.66 -15.87 1.29
C ARG A 143 9.91 -15.49 2.06
N ASP A 144 9.99 -14.22 2.43
CA ASP A 144 11.08 -13.67 3.23
C ASP A 144 10.50 -12.91 4.43
N SER A 145 11.21 -12.95 5.54
CA SER A 145 10.78 -12.34 6.79
C SER A 145 11.99 -12.03 7.66
N GLY A 146 11.86 -10.99 8.48
CA GLY A 146 12.90 -10.61 9.41
C GLY A 146 12.47 -9.44 10.27
N GLN A 147 13.46 -8.82 10.89
CA GLN A 147 13.28 -7.61 11.66
C GLN A 147 14.06 -6.49 10.98
N ILE A 148 13.44 -5.32 10.86
CA ILE A 148 14.06 -4.12 10.30
C ILE A 148 13.92 -2.98 11.32
N VAL A 149 15.03 -2.29 11.55
CA VAL A 149 15.07 -1.07 12.35
C VAL A 149 14.81 0.11 11.42
N LEU A 150 13.78 0.89 11.73
CA LEU A 150 13.39 2.08 10.99
C LEU A 150 13.73 3.31 11.81
N THR A 151 14.44 4.26 11.22
CA THR A 151 14.76 5.55 11.84
C THR A 151 13.91 6.63 11.20
N ALA A 152 13.06 7.26 12.01
CA ALA A 152 12.23 8.40 11.64
C ALA A 152 12.91 9.71 12.05
N ASP A 153 12.89 10.68 11.15
CA ASP A 153 13.23 12.07 11.40
C ASP A 153 12.00 12.90 11.05
N PHE A 154 11.27 13.32 12.08
CA PHE A 154 10.04 14.11 11.95
C PHE A 154 10.33 15.57 11.60
N ASP A 155 11.54 16.06 11.84
CA ASP A 155 11.94 17.42 11.48
C ASP A 155 12.16 17.53 9.96
N THR A 156 12.72 16.49 9.34
CA THR A 156 12.91 16.42 7.87
C THR A 156 11.78 15.70 7.14
N GLY A 157 10.92 14.97 7.86
CA GLY A 157 9.82 14.19 7.30
C GLY A 157 10.30 12.90 6.61
N GLY A 158 11.40 12.31 7.07
CA GLY A 158 12.01 11.12 6.47
C GLY A 158 11.87 9.87 7.34
N LEU A 159 11.73 8.72 6.69
CA LEU A 159 11.86 7.40 7.32
C LEU A 159 12.87 6.56 6.53
N THR A 160 13.85 5.97 7.20
CA THR A 160 14.83 5.10 6.52
C THR A 160 15.03 3.80 7.28
N GLY A 161 15.28 2.72 6.55
CA GLY A 161 15.74 1.46 7.15
C GLY A 161 16.23 0.47 6.10
N THR A 162 17.02 -0.50 6.53
CA THR A 162 17.52 -1.56 5.64
C THR A 162 17.71 -2.85 6.44
N ASP A 163 17.18 -3.96 5.92
CA ASP A 163 17.52 -5.31 6.35
C ASP A 163 17.63 -6.22 5.12
N LYS A 164 18.77 -6.92 4.99
CA LYS A 164 19.07 -7.78 3.83
C LYS A 164 18.77 -7.09 2.49
N ASP A 165 17.83 -7.64 1.73
CA ASP A 165 17.42 -7.16 0.41
C ASP A 165 16.29 -6.12 0.46
N LEU A 166 15.74 -5.81 1.64
CA LEU A 166 14.70 -4.81 1.84
C LEU A 166 15.30 -3.46 2.26
N VAL A 167 15.04 -2.44 1.45
CA VAL A 167 15.39 -1.04 1.73
C VAL A 167 14.10 -0.22 1.79
N VAL A 168 13.95 0.57 2.85
CA VAL A 168 12.83 1.48 3.07
C VAL A 168 13.31 2.92 2.99
N ALA A 169 12.66 3.71 2.14
CA ALA A 169 12.87 5.15 1.98
C ALA A 169 11.51 5.84 1.99
N GLY A 170 10.99 6.07 3.20
CA GLY A 170 9.67 6.64 3.44
C GLY A 170 9.67 8.15 3.59
N THR A 171 8.48 8.73 3.41
CA THR A 171 8.17 10.14 3.68
C THR A 171 7.07 10.22 4.73
N ILE A 172 7.20 11.18 5.64
CA ILE A 172 6.28 11.39 6.77
C ILE A 172 5.56 12.72 6.57
N ALA A 173 4.23 12.69 6.65
CA ALA A 173 3.39 13.87 6.63
C ALA A 173 2.27 13.73 7.67
N GLY A 174 2.49 14.28 8.87
CA GLY A 174 1.62 14.01 10.01
C GLY A 174 1.75 12.55 10.44
N ASP A 175 0.63 11.84 10.55
CA ASP A 175 0.56 10.41 10.85
C ASP A 175 0.62 9.52 9.60
N ASN A 176 0.68 10.12 8.41
CA ASN A 176 0.73 9.39 7.15
C ASN A 176 2.17 9.05 6.76
N LEU A 177 2.40 7.77 6.47
CA LEU A 177 3.63 7.26 5.89
C LEU A 177 3.42 7.01 4.40
N GLY A 178 4.29 7.57 3.57
CA GLY A 178 4.38 7.28 2.14
C GLY A 178 5.81 6.93 1.74
N GLY A 179 6.09 6.92 0.44
CA GLY A 179 7.45 6.83 -0.10
C GLY A 179 7.70 5.57 -0.92
N ALA A 180 8.92 5.06 -0.86
CA ALA A 180 9.39 3.96 -1.70
C ALA A 180 10.00 2.82 -0.86
N VAL A 181 9.94 1.62 -1.43
CA VAL A 181 10.75 0.48 -1.00
C VAL A 181 11.55 -0.07 -2.17
N THR A 182 12.63 -0.77 -1.88
CA THR A 182 13.29 -1.64 -2.85
C THR A 182 13.44 -3.01 -2.23
N TYR A 183 13.02 -4.06 -2.94
CA TYR A 183 13.21 -5.45 -2.52
C TYR A 183 13.88 -6.23 -3.65
N ARG A 184 15.04 -6.84 -3.38
CA ARG A 184 15.83 -7.61 -4.38
C ARG A 184 15.98 -6.88 -5.71
N SER A 185 16.38 -5.60 -5.64
CA SER A 185 16.53 -4.67 -6.78
C SER A 185 15.24 -4.31 -7.53
N THR A 186 14.07 -4.74 -7.05
CA THR A 186 12.76 -4.35 -7.60
C THR A 186 12.21 -3.17 -6.80
N ALA A 187 11.92 -2.06 -7.49
CA ALA A 187 11.32 -0.89 -6.87
C ALA A 187 9.84 -1.13 -6.52
N GLY A 188 9.42 -0.54 -5.40
CA GLY A 188 8.04 -0.58 -4.92
C GLY A 188 7.62 0.71 -4.24
N ILE A 189 6.33 0.80 -3.93
CA ILE A 189 5.69 1.94 -3.28
C ILE A 189 5.38 1.55 -1.83
N LEU A 190 5.54 2.51 -0.93
CA LEU A 190 5.19 2.41 0.49
C LEU A 190 3.96 3.27 0.80
N GLY A 191 3.04 2.73 1.60
CA GLY A 191 1.98 3.48 2.26
C GLY A 191 1.73 2.94 3.67
N GLY A 192 1.23 3.76 4.58
CA GLY A 192 0.89 3.33 5.93
C GLY A 192 0.78 4.47 6.92
N ASN A 193 1.06 4.18 8.18
CA ASN A 193 0.92 5.13 9.27
C ASN A 193 2.11 5.07 10.24
N ILE A 194 2.46 6.21 10.82
CA ILE A 194 3.51 6.34 11.85
C ILE A 194 3.06 7.25 13.02
N GLY A 195 3.40 6.87 14.25
CA GLY A 195 3.03 7.63 15.46
C GLY A 195 3.91 7.31 16.68
N ASP A 196 3.49 7.79 17.85
CA ASP A 196 4.25 7.67 19.10
C ASP A 196 4.23 6.27 19.75
N LYS A 197 3.34 5.38 19.31
CA LYS A 197 3.33 3.97 19.76
C LYS A 197 4.09 3.06 18.81
N GLY A 198 4.07 3.35 17.52
CA GLY A 198 4.58 2.44 16.52
C GLY A 198 4.46 2.93 15.09
N VAL A 199 4.81 2.04 14.18
CA VAL A 199 4.76 2.27 12.73
C VAL A 199 4.20 1.03 12.05
N ALA A 200 3.37 1.24 11.03
CA ALA A 200 2.84 0.19 10.17
C ALA A 200 3.00 0.61 8.70
N GLY A 201 3.66 -0.22 7.91
CA GLY A 201 3.89 0.03 6.49
C GLY A 201 3.43 -1.14 5.64
N ALA A 202 2.68 -0.84 4.60
CA ALA A 202 2.22 -1.75 3.57
C ALA A 202 2.92 -1.37 2.27
N PHE A 203 3.55 -2.32 1.61
CA PHE A 203 4.29 -2.05 0.39
C PHE A 203 4.14 -3.15 -0.65
N HIS A 204 4.29 -2.76 -1.92
CA HIS A 204 4.28 -3.68 -3.03
C HIS A 204 5.09 -3.08 -4.19
N GLY A 205 5.52 -3.93 -5.12
CA GLY A 205 6.30 -3.51 -6.28
C GLY A 205 6.32 -4.59 -7.34
N SER A 206 6.86 -4.25 -8.51
CA SER A 206 6.89 -5.16 -9.66
C SER A 206 8.02 -4.82 -10.60
N GLY A 207 8.64 -5.86 -11.14
CA GLY A 207 9.70 -5.80 -12.14
C GLY A 207 9.25 -6.35 -13.49
N ALA A 208 10.21 -6.75 -14.32
CA ALA A 208 9.94 -7.33 -15.63
C ALA A 208 9.32 -8.74 -15.53
N ASP A 209 9.74 -9.53 -14.54
CA ASP A 209 9.36 -10.92 -14.30
C ASP A 209 9.07 -11.19 -12.82
N THR A 210 8.81 -10.13 -12.05
CA THR A 210 8.58 -10.19 -10.60
C THR A 210 7.40 -9.35 -10.15
N VAL A 211 6.72 -9.81 -9.10
CA VAL A 211 5.82 -8.99 -8.29
C VAL A 211 6.02 -9.32 -6.82
N PHE A 212 6.01 -8.32 -5.96
CA PHE A 212 6.06 -8.54 -4.52
C PHE A 212 5.04 -7.69 -3.78
N ALA A 213 4.59 -8.21 -2.65
CA ALA A 213 3.78 -7.49 -1.68
C ALA A 213 4.22 -7.90 -0.27
N GLY A 214 4.17 -6.95 0.65
CA GLY A 214 4.62 -7.17 2.01
C GLY A 214 4.14 -6.07 2.94
N GLY A 215 4.61 -6.19 4.16
CA GLY A 215 4.39 -5.18 5.18
C GLY A 215 5.35 -5.32 6.34
N PHE A 216 5.36 -4.28 7.17
CA PHE A 216 6.02 -4.27 8.45
C PHE A 216 5.12 -3.62 9.50
N ILE A 217 5.27 -4.05 10.76
CA ILE A 217 4.65 -3.38 11.91
C ILE A 217 5.56 -3.56 13.13
N GLY A 218 5.64 -2.54 13.96
CA GLY A 218 6.33 -2.65 15.24
C GLY A 218 6.27 -1.39 16.08
N PRO A 219 6.62 -1.51 17.37
CA PRO A 219 6.58 -0.42 18.33
C PRO A 219 7.71 0.58 18.13
N GLN A 220 7.53 1.76 18.71
CA GLN A 220 8.63 2.69 18.96
C GLN A 220 9.51 2.16 20.10
N ASP A 221 10.83 2.28 19.95
CA ASP A 221 11.83 1.92 20.97
C ASP A 221 11.93 2.95 22.12
#